data_AF-A0A0M6XQV5-F1
#
_entry.id   AF-A0A0M6XQV5-F1
#
_cell.length_a   1.000
_cell.length_b   1.000
_cell.length_c   1.000
_cell.angle_alpha   90.00
_cell.angle_beta   90.00
_cell.angle_gamma   90.00
#
_symmetry.space_group_name_H-M   'P 1'
#
loop_
_entity.id
_entity.type
_entity.pdbx_description
1 polymer ?
#
loop_
_entity_poly.entity_id
_entity_poly.type
_entity_poly.pdbx_seq_one_letter_code
_entity_poly.pdbx_strand_id
1 'polypeptide(L)'
;MPLDTRIEEITDRIRERSRETREAYLARMRAQAQQGPRRAHLDCGNQAHAYAAMGDAKDDLAADRAPNIGIVTAYNDMLSAHQPFKDFPDRIKIAARAAGATAQVAGGVPAMCDGVTQGQQGMELSLFSRDVIALAAGVALSHNTFDAALYLGICDKIVPGLVIAAATFGYLPGIFVPAGPMTSGLPNEEKARVRREFAEGKIGRDELMAAEMASYHGPGTCTFYGTANSNQMLMEFMGLHLPGASFVNPNTPLRDALTDAATLRATEITGLGNAYTPVCDVLDERAYVNGLVGLMATGGSTNLVLHLIAMARASGVQLTCGDFDAVSDVTPLMARVYPNGLADVNHFHAAGGLPYMIGHLLDAGLLHEDVQTVAGQGLSAYATEPRLAGDRIEWVAGPRESQNDRILKPPHEPFDGHGGLKQVRGNLGLGVMKISAVAEDFHTIEAPARVFHSQDAVKEAFRAGELDRDCVVVVRYQGPRANGMPELHALTPLLSVLLQRGHRVALVTDGRMSGASGKVPAAIHVAPEALDGGLIARLRDGDVLRVDAANGTLDVLTDGVAERELTHPDLSANETGLGRELFALFRNSAGPADRGAGVVI
;
A
#
# COMPACT_ATOMS: atom_id res chain seq x y z
N MET A 1 17.69 22.37 -2.49
CA MET A 1 17.01 23.65 -2.79
C MET A 1 16.02 23.96 -1.65
N PRO A 2 15.45 25.17 -1.52
CA PRO A 2 14.25 25.33 -0.69
C PRO A 2 13.13 24.41 -1.19
N LEU A 3 12.19 24.07 -0.31
CA LEU A 3 11.00 23.28 -0.64
C LEU A 3 10.16 24.00 -1.71
N ASP A 4 9.57 23.26 -2.64
CA ASP A 4 8.62 23.78 -3.62
C ASP A 4 7.39 24.34 -2.89
N THR A 5 7.03 25.59 -3.17
CA THR A 5 5.95 26.29 -2.47
C THR A 5 4.61 25.59 -2.61
N ARG A 6 4.36 24.86 -3.71
CA ARG A 6 3.11 24.10 -3.90
C ARG A 6 3.06 22.88 -2.98
N ILE A 7 4.19 22.21 -2.78
CA ILE A 7 4.30 21.11 -1.81
C ILE A 7 4.07 21.65 -0.39
N GLU A 8 4.67 22.79 -0.06
CA GLU A 8 4.46 23.47 1.23
C GLU A 8 2.98 23.81 1.47
N GLU A 9 2.31 24.45 0.49
CA GLU A 9 0.89 24.80 0.56
C GLU A 9 -0.03 23.57 0.73
N ILE A 10 0.28 22.46 0.04
CA ILE A 10 -0.45 21.21 0.21
C ILE A 10 -0.27 20.68 1.64
N THR A 11 0.97 20.66 2.14
CA THR A 11 1.28 20.22 3.50
C THR A 11 0.58 21.08 4.55
N ASP A 12 0.58 22.40 4.38
CA ASP A 12 -0.09 23.33 5.30
C ASP A 12 -1.60 23.14 5.31
N ARG A 13 -2.22 22.90 4.16
CA ARG A 13 -3.66 22.55 4.08
C ARG A 13 -3.97 21.25 4.82
N ILE A 14 -3.11 20.23 4.70
CA ILE A 14 -3.25 18.97 5.43
C ILE A 14 -3.10 19.23 6.94
N ARG A 15 -2.08 20.00 7.35
CA ARG A 15 -1.80 20.35 8.75
C ARG A 15 -2.97 21.10 9.39
N GLU A 16 -3.50 22.13 8.72
CA GLU A 16 -4.63 22.91 9.22
C GLU A 16 -5.88 22.04 9.39
N ARG A 17 -6.21 21.22 8.38
CA ARG A 17 -7.34 20.29 8.45
C ARG A 17 -7.16 19.23 9.54
N SER A 18 -5.93 18.86 9.86
CA SER A 18 -5.59 17.83 10.84
C SER A 18 -5.40 18.38 12.24
N ARG A 19 -5.34 19.70 12.45
CA ARG A 19 -4.88 20.33 13.71
C ARG A 19 -5.51 19.71 14.95
N GLU A 20 -6.84 19.67 15.02
CA GLU A 20 -7.56 19.14 16.19
C GLU A 20 -7.33 17.63 16.40
N THR A 21 -7.39 16.84 15.32
CA THR A 21 -7.21 15.39 15.41
C THR A 21 -5.78 15.00 15.73
N ARG A 22 -4.81 15.75 15.21
CA ARG A 22 -3.38 15.54 15.42
C ARG A 22 -2.95 15.96 16.82
N GLU A 23 -3.42 17.11 17.31
CA GLU A 23 -3.16 17.55 18.69
C GLU A 23 -3.72 16.55 19.71
N ALA A 24 -4.97 16.11 19.53
CA ALA A 24 -5.57 15.10 20.39
C ALA A 24 -4.82 13.76 20.34
N TYR A 25 -4.38 13.35 19.15
CA TYR A 25 -3.55 12.15 18.98
C TYR A 25 -2.22 12.27 19.73
N LEU A 26 -1.45 13.34 19.49
CA LEU A 26 -0.15 13.56 20.11
C LEU A 26 -0.28 13.67 21.63
N ALA A 27 -1.30 14.37 22.16
CA ALA A 27 -1.55 14.44 23.59
C ALA A 27 -1.72 13.05 24.22
N ARG A 28 -2.49 12.16 23.58
CA ARG A 28 -2.64 10.75 24.02
C ARG A 28 -1.30 10.01 23.97
N MET A 29 -0.55 10.15 22.88
CA MET A 29 0.74 9.46 22.71
C MET A 29 1.77 9.93 23.75
N ARG A 30 1.86 11.23 24.00
CA ARG A 30 2.75 11.77 25.04
C ARG A 30 2.34 11.33 26.44
N ALA A 31 1.03 11.28 26.73
CA ALA A 31 0.54 10.77 28.01
C ALA A 31 0.86 9.28 28.22
N GLN A 32 0.84 8.46 27.16
CA GLN A 32 1.28 7.06 27.23
C GLN A 32 2.80 6.96 27.40
N ALA A 33 3.59 7.72 26.63
CA ALA A 33 5.05 7.73 26.74
C ALA A 33 5.53 8.10 28.17
N GLN A 34 4.87 9.05 28.83
CA GLN A 34 5.18 9.46 30.21
C GLN A 34 4.99 8.35 31.24
N GLN A 35 4.11 7.38 30.98
CA GLN A 35 3.94 6.21 31.86
C GLN A 35 5.09 5.22 31.74
N GLY A 36 5.94 5.38 30.72
CA GLY A 36 7.06 4.51 30.42
C GLY A 36 6.64 3.10 29.99
N PRO A 37 7.62 2.24 29.69
CA PRO A 37 7.39 0.82 29.48
C PRO A 37 6.85 0.23 30.79
N ARG A 38 5.60 -0.27 30.78
CA ARG A 38 4.98 -0.77 32.02
C ARG A 38 5.61 -2.06 32.54
N ARG A 39 6.65 -2.60 31.90
CA ARG A 39 7.33 -3.82 32.34
C ARG A 39 7.73 -3.77 33.82
N ALA A 40 8.32 -2.66 34.29
CA ALA A 40 8.67 -2.45 35.70
C ALA A 40 7.48 -2.14 36.63
N HIS A 41 6.33 -1.79 36.04
CA HIS A 41 5.08 -1.45 36.74
C HIS A 41 4.05 -2.58 36.75
N LEU A 42 4.30 -3.68 36.03
CA LEU A 42 3.52 -4.91 36.12
C LEU A 42 3.70 -5.54 37.50
N ASP A 43 2.64 -6.12 38.05
CA ASP A 43 2.78 -6.96 39.24
C ASP A 43 3.72 -8.16 38.95
N CYS A 44 4.35 -8.70 40.00
CA CYS A 44 5.32 -9.78 39.85
C CYS A 44 4.73 -11.02 39.15
N GLY A 45 3.40 -11.23 39.23
CA GLY A 45 2.72 -12.32 38.55
C GLY A 45 2.69 -12.12 37.03
N ASN A 46 2.29 -10.94 36.56
CA ASN A 46 2.26 -10.55 35.16
C ASN A 46 3.67 -10.54 34.56
N GLN A 47 4.66 -10.06 35.32
CA GLN A 47 6.07 -10.17 34.94
C GLN A 47 6.48 -11.63 34.74
N ALA A 48 6.17 -12.52 35.69
CA ALA A 48 6.49 -13.93 35.57
C ALA A 48 5.84 -14.58 34.34
N HIS A 49 4.59 -14.23 34.00
CA HIS A 49 3.93 -14.69 32.78
C HIS A 49 4.68 -14.26 31.51
N ALA A 50 5.13 -13.00 31.44
CA ALA A 50 5.86 -12.48 30.29
C ALA A 50 7.27 -13.08 30.15
N TYR A 51 7.92 -13.46 31.27
CA TYR A 51 9.35 -13.80 31.27
C TYR A 51 9.61 -15.32 31.29
N ALA A 52 8.65 -16.13 31.70
CA ALA A 52 8.86 -17.57 31.96
C ALA A 52 9.48 -18.33 30.77
N ALA A 53 9.14 -17.94 29.54
CA ALA A 53 9.60 -18.59 28.32
C ALA A 53 10.92 -18.01 27.75
N MET A 54 11.57 -17.07 28.43
CA MET A 54 12.76 -16.36 27.91
C MET A 54 14.08 -17.13 28.02
N GLY A 55 14.09 -18.28 28.70
CA GLY A 55 15.30 -19.05 28.93
C GLY A 55 16.38 -18.19 29.60
N ASP A 56 17.59 -18.20 29.04
CA ASP A 56 18.74 -17.47 29.58
C ASP A 56 18.58 -15.94 29.56
N ALA A 57 17.65 -15.39 28.76
CA ALA A 57 17.36 -13.96 28.72
C ALA A 57 16.37 -13.50 29.80
N LYS A 58 15.95 -14.40 30.70
CA LYS A 58 14.96 -14.12 31.74
C LYS A 58 15.46 -13.09 32.75
N ASP A 59 16.71 -13.21 33.19
CA ASP A 59 17.29 -12.30 34.18
C ASP A 59 17.52 -10.90 33.57
N ASP A 60 17.92 -10.84 32.30
CA ASP A 60 18.05 -9.58 31.56
C ASP A 60 16.70 -8.87 31.38
N LEU A 61 15.63 -9.62 31.08
CA LEU A 61 14.29 -9.06 30.95
C LEU A 61 13.70 -8.63 32.30
N ALA A 62 14.01 -9.37 33.37
CA ALA A 62 13.63 -9.01 34.73
C ALA A 62 14.41 -7.79 35.26
N ALA A 63 15.56 -7.48 34.67
CA ALA A 63 16.27 -6.25 34.96
C ALA A 63 15.54 -5.06 34.28
N ASP A 64 15.23 -4.03 35.07
CA ASP A 64 14.48 -2.86 34.58
C ASP A 64 15.24 -1.99 33.56
N ARG A 65 16.53 -2.25 33.32
CA ARG A 65 17.42 -1.35 32.56
C ARG A 65 17.66 -1.75 31.09
N ALA A 66 17.18 -2.90 30.64
CA ALA A 66 17.40 -3.38 29.28
C ALA A 66 16.15 -3.18 28.39
N PRO A 67 16.28 -2.73 27.13
CA PRO A 67 15.16 -2.71 26.19
C PRO A 67 14.60 -4.10 25.89
N ASN A 68 13.28 -4.22 25.76
CA ASN A 68 12.60 -5.41 25.26
C ASN A 68 11.85 -5.10 23.95
N ILE A 69 12.22 -5.77 22.87
CA ILE A 69 11.68 -5.54 21.53
C ILE A 69 10.53 -6.51 21.26
N GLY A 70 9.36 -5.98 20.92
CA GLY A 70 8.24 -6.78 20.41
C GLY A 70 8.38 -7.06 18.92
N ILE A 71 8.23 -8.32 18.52
CA ILE A 71 8.24 -8.73 17.10
C ILE A 71 6.82 -9.08 16.69
N VAL A 72 6.26 -8.34 15.75
CA VAL A 72 4.97 -8.65 15.13
C VAL A 72 5.23 -9.22 13.74
N THR A 73 4.88 -10.48 13.52
CA THR A 73 5.25 -11.20 12.28
C THR A 73 4.05 -11.62 11.45
N ALA A 74 4.10 -11.33 10.15
CA ALA A 74 3.15 -11.82 9.16
C ALA A 74 3.65 -13.13 8.50
N TYR A 75 4.35 -14.00 9.24
CA TYR A 75 4.87 -15.26 8.71
C TYR A 75 3.76 -16.25 8.35
N ASN A 76 3.88 -16.83 7.16
CA ASN A 76 3.31 -18.13 6.81
C ASN A 76 4.24 -18.82 5.80
N ASP A 77 4.17 -20.14 5.72
CA ASP A 77 4.96 -20.94 4.77
C ASP A 77 4.30 -21.03 3.37
N MET A 78 3.01 -20.71 3.30
CA MET A 78 2.21 -20.78 2.09
C MET A 78 2.55 -19.69 1.05
N LEU A 79 2.98 -18.50 1.48
CA LEU A 79 3.24 -17.37 0.58
C LEU A 79 4.74 -17.09 0.42
N SER A 80 5.21 -17.01 -0.83
CA SER A 80 6.61 -16.70 -1.14
C SER A 80 7.09 -15.41 -0.45
N ALA A 81 6.24 -14.39 -0.35
CA ALA A 81 6.55 -13.10 0.25
C ALA A 81 6.78 -13.15 1.78
N HIS A 82 6.19 -14.13 2.46
CA HIS A 82 6.15 -14.20 3.93
C HIS A 82 6.93 -15.38 4.49
N GLN A 83 7.15 -16.41 3.69
CA GLN A 83 7.98 -17.56 4.06
C GLN A 83 9.38 -17.16 4.57
N PRO A 84 10.08 -16.14 4.02
CA PRO A 84 11.38 -15.72 4.54
C PRO A 84 11.36 -15.31 6.02
N PHE A 85 10.21 -14.85 6.55
CA PHE A 85 10.10 -14.45 7.95
C PHE A 85 10.18 -15.61 8.94
N LYS A 86 10.29 -16.86 8.50
CA LYS A 86 10.46 -18.03 9.37
C LYS A 86 11.62 -17.84 10.36
N ASP A 87 12.76 -17.38 9.86
CA ASP A 87 14.02 -17.35 10.62
C ASP A 87 14.37 -15.95 11.16
N PHE A 88 13.65 -14.92 10.72
CA PHE A 88 13.89 -13.53 11.14
C PHE A 88 13.72 -13.32 12.65
N PRO A 89 12.67 -13.85 13.31
CA PRO A 89 12.51 -13.67 14.75
C PRO A 89 13.68 -14.21 15.57
N ASP A 90 14.27 -15.35 15.18
CA ASP A 90 15.40 -15.91 15.91
C ASP A 90 16.68 -15.12 15.68
N ARG A 91 16.90 -14.64 14.45
CA ARG A 91 17.98 -13.70 14.14
C ARG A 91 17.86 -12.41 14.96
N ILE A 92 16.67 -11.81 15.01
CA ILE A 92 16.39 -10.59 15.78
C ILE A 92 16.69 -10.82 17.26
N LYS A 93 16.29 -11.96 17.84
CA LYS A 93 16.61 -12.27 19.25
C LYS A 93 18.12 -12.35 19.49
N ILE A 94 18.89 -12.93 18.57
CA ILE A 94 20.35 -12.99 18.65
C ILE A 94 20.95 -11.58 18.58
N ALA A 95 20.54 -10.77 17.60
CA ALA A 95 21.03 -9.41 17.43
C ALA A 95 20.67 -8.50 18.62
N ALA A 96 19.46 -8.63 19.17
CA ALA A 96 19.03 -7.90 20.36
C ALA A 96 19.91 -8.23 21.57
N ARG A 97 20.17 -9.52 21.82
CA ARG A 97 21.06 -9.96 22.90
C ARG A 97 22.47 -9.43 22.76
N ALA A 98 23.02 -9.43 21.54
CA ALA A 98 24.32 -8.85 21.26
C ALA A 98 24.38 -7.34 21.54
N ALA A 99 23.23 -6.65 21.47
CA ALA A 99 23.07 -5.24 21.80
C ALA A 99 22.65 -4.97 23.26
N GLY A 100 22.64 -5.98 24.14
CA GLY A 100 22.23 -5.84 25.54
C GLY A 100 20.73 -5.64 25.75
N ALA A 101 19.92 -6.12 24.80
CA ALA A 101 18.46 -6.05 24.83
C ALA A 101 17.85 -7.46 24.70
N THR A 102 16.55 -7.56 24.98
CA THR A 102 15.77 -8.78 24.74
C THR A 102 14.79 -8.56 23.60
N ALA A 103 14.34 -9.65 22.98
CA ALA A 103 13.27 -9.59 21.99
C ALA A 103 12.32 -10.79 22.14
N GLN A 104 11.05 -10.56 21.86
CA GLN A 104 10.00 -11.57 21.94
C GLN A 104 9.07 -11.46 20.75
N VAL A 105 8.58 -12.58 20.24
CA VAL A 105 7.44 -12.54 19.32
C VAL A 105 6.21 -12.12 20.12
N ALA A 106 5.76 -10.90 19.88
CA ALA A 106 4.58 -10.33 20.53
C ALA A 106 3.30 -10.98 20.01
N GLY A 107 3.29 -11.34 18.72
CA GLY A 107 2.19 -12.04 18.09
C GLY A 107 2.39 -12.23 16.59
N GLY A 108 1.61 -13.14 16.02
CA GLY A 108 1.46 -13.29 14.57
C GLY A 108 0.26 -12.52 14.06
N VAL A 109 0.37 -11.93 12.87
CA VAL A 109 -0.78 -11.37 12.14
C VAL A 109 -1.07 -12.22 10.90
N PRO A 110 -2.34 -12.30 10.45
CA PRO A 110 -2.66 -13.07 9.25
C PRO A 110 -2.02 -12.43 8.00
N ALA A 111 -1.58 -13.26 7.09
CA ALA A 111 -1.02 -12.85 5.79
C ALA A 111 -1.86 -13.44 4.65
N MET A 112 -2.75 -12.63 4.08
CA MET A 112 -3.48 -12.96 2.86
C MET A 112 -2.65 -12.56 1.62
N CYS A 113 -2.73 -13.36 0.56
CA CYS A 113 -2.17 -12.99 -0.75
C CYS A 113 -3.29 -12.72 -1.74
N ASP A 114 -3.35 -11.47 -2.20
CA ASP A 114 -4.27 -11.05 -3.25
C ASP A 114 -4.06 -11.83 -4.55
N GLY A 115 -2.82 -12.23 -4.86
CA GLY A 115 -2.51 -13.06 -6.02
C GLY A 115 -3.16 -14.46 -5.98
N VAL A 116 -3.40 -15.02 -4.78
CA VAL A 116 -4.09 -16.31 -4.62
C VAL A 116 -5.60 -16.12 -4.66
N THR A 117 -6.12 -15.05 -4.07
CA THR A 117 -7.56 -14.80 -3.97
C THR A 117 -8.14 -14.12 -5.21
N GLN A 118 -7.30 -13.65 -6.14
CA GLN A 118 -7.73 -12.90 -7.32
C GLN A 118 -8.76 -13.64 -8.17
N GLY A 119 -9.90 -13.00 -8.41
CA GLY A 119 -11.02 -13.59 -9.15
C GLY A 119 -11.76 -14.70 -8.40
N GLN A 120 -11.45 -14.93 -7.12
CA GLN A 120 -12.12 -15.89 -6.25
C GLN A 120 -12.94 -15.16 -5.17
N GLN A 121 -13.86 -15.87 -4.53
CA GLN A 121 -14.70 -15.34 -3.44
C GLN A 121 -13.88 -14.76 -2.28
N GLY A 122 -12.69 -15.32 -2.00
CA GLY A 122 -11.80 -14.82 -0.95
C GLY A 122 -11.31 -13.38 -1.15
N MET A 123 -11.38 -12.82 -2.36
CA MET A 123 -10.99 -11.44 -2.63
C MET A 123 -11.89 -10.42 -1.91
N GLU A 124 -13.13 -10.79 -1.59
CA GLU A 124 -14.07 -9.99 -0.79
C GLU A 124 -13.58 -9.77 0.66
N LEU A 125 -12.62 -10.59 1.12
CA LEU A 125 -12.00 -10.44 2.45
C LEU A 125 -10.65 -9.71 2.39
N SER A 126 -10.12 -9.43 1.20
CA SER A 126 -8.80 -8.82 1.01
C SER A 126 -8.71 -7.49 1.74
N LEU A 127 -9.61 -6.53 1.47
CA LEU A 127 -9.52 -5.21 2.08
C LEU A 127 -9.69 -5.28 3.60
N PHE A 128 -10.65 -6.06 4.09
CA PHE A 128 -10.88 -6.25 5.52
C PHE A 128 -9.72 -6.92 6.26
N SER A 129 -8.89 -7.70 5.57
CA SER A 129 -7.69 -8.28 6.19
C SER A 129 -6.76 -7.21 6.74
N ARG A 130 -6.68 -6.01 6.13
CA ARG A 130 -5.93 -4.86 6.65
C ARG A 130 -6.35 -4.50 8.07
N ASP A 131 -7.65 -4.38 8.30
CA ASP A 131 -8.21 -4.02 9.60
C ASP A 131 -8.07 -5.18 10.61
N VAL A 132 -8.18 -6.43 10.16
CA VAL A 132 -7.86 -7.61 11.00
C VAL A 132 -6.40 -7.63 11.44
N ILE A 133 -5.47 -7.29 10.54
CA ILE A 133 -4.04 -7.19 10.85
C ILE A 133 -3.80 -6.09 11.88
N ALA A 134 -4.44 -4.94 11.74
CA ALA A 134 -4.36 -3.86 12.72
C ALA A 134 -4.87 -4.31 14.10
N LEU A 135 -6.02 -4.99 14.16
CA LEU A 135 -6.55 -5.55 15.40
C LEU A 135 -5.62 -6.61 16.02
N ALA A 136 -5.10 -7.54 15.21
CA ALA A 136 -4.22 -8.61 15.66
C ALA A 136 -2.89 -8.07 16.22
N ALA A 137 -2.28 -7.10 15.52
CA ALA A 137 -1.10 -6.40 16.02
C ALA A 137 -1.41 -5.59 17.29
N GLY A 138 -2.61 -4.99 17.38
CA GLY A 138 -3.05 -4.31 18.58
C GLY A 138 -3.17 -5.25 19.79
N VAL A 139 -3.71 -6.46 19.60
CA VAL A 139 -3.72 -7.51 20.63
C VAL A 139 -2.28 -7.89 21.02
N ALA A 140 -1.40 -8.10 20.03
CA ALA A 140 -0.01 -8.45 20.27
C ALA A 140 0.73 -7.41 21.12
N LEU A 141 0.50 -6.12 20.89
CA LEU A 141 1.17 -5.03 21.61
C LEU A 141 0.49 -4.66 22.94
N SER A 142 -0.76 -5.07 23.14
CA SER A 142 -1.54 -4.77 24.36
C SER A 142 -0.96 -5.37 25.64
N HIS A 143 -0.05 -6.35 25.53
CA HIS A 143 0.73 -6.86 26.67
C HIS A 143 1.52 -5.76 27.39
N ASN A 144 1.87 -4.67 26.68
CA ASN A 144 2.54 -3.49 27.24
C ASN A 144 3.86 -3.80 27.98
N THR A 145 4.65 -4.70 27.39
CA THR A 145 5.95 -5.17 27.90
C THR A 145 7.13 -4.78 27.01
N PHE A 146 6.88 -3.98 25.96
CA PHE A 146 7.85 -3.68 24.91
C PHE A 146 8.26 -2.21 24.93
N ASP A 147 9.54 -1.97 24.66
CA ASP A 147 10.18 -0.65 24.58
C ASP A 147 10.27 -0.13 23.14
N ALA A 148 10.20 -1.05 22.17
CA ALA A 148 10.11 -0.80 20.73
C ALA A 148 9.47 -2.02 20.05
N ALA A 149 9.03 -1.86 18.80
CA ALA A 149 8.50 -2.95 18.00
C ALA A 149 9.17 -3.07 16.61
N LEU A 150 9.37 -4.30 16.18
CA LEU A 150 9.74 -4.64 14.80
C LEU A 150 8.54 -5.27 14.10
N TYR A 151 8.17 -4.70 12.95
CA TYR A 151 7.03 -5.13 12.15
C TYR A 151 7.51 -5.88 10.90
N LEU A 152 7.25 -7.18 10.84
CA LEU A 152 7.67 -8.05 9.73
C LEU A 152 6.50 -8.27 8.78
N GLY A 153 6.38 -7.43 7.75
CA GLY A 153 5.27 -7.48 6.79
C GLY A 153 5.58 -6.77 5.48
N ILE A 154 4.98 -7.24 4.38
CA ILE A 154 5.31 -6.76 3.02
C ILE A 154 4.09 -6.63 2.10
N CYS A 155 3.25 -7.68 2.01
CA CYS A 155 2.19 -7.73 1.01
C CYS A 155 1.14 -6.61 1.16
N ASP A 156 0.30 -6.47 0.14
CA ASP A 156 -0.60 -5.33 -0.11
C ASP A 156 -1.30 -4.79 1.15
N LYS A 157 -2.07 -5.62 1.85
CA LYS A 157 -2.91 -5.22 2.98
C LYS A 157 -2.18 -5.28 4.34
N ILE A 158 -1.03 -5.97 4.37
CA ILE A 158 -0.27 -6.25 5.60
C ILE A 158 0.44 -4.99 6.09
N VAL A 159 1.21 -4.33 5.23
CA VAL A 159 1.92 -3.09 5.61
C VAL A 159 0.96 -2.03 6.15
N PRO A 160 -0.14 -1.65 5.45
CA PRO A 160 -1.04 -0.64 5.99
C PRO A 160 -1.74 -1.08 7.28
N GLY A 161 -2.08 -2.36 7.45
CA GLY A 161 -2.63 -2.87 8.71
C GLY A 161 -1.63 -2.72 9.87
N LEU A 162 -0.36 -3.05 9.63
CA LEU A 162 0.72 -2.89 10.60
C LEU A 162 1.02 -1.41 10.89
N VAL A 163 0.96 -0.52 9.90
CA VAL A 163 1.12 0.94 10.10
C VAL A 163 -0.03 1.52 10.92
N ILE A 164 -1.28 1.09 10.68
CA ILE A 164 -2.43 1.49 11.52
C ILE A 164 -2.21 1.07 12.97
N ALA A 165 -1.73 -0.15 13.21
CA ALA A 165 -1.38 -0.60 14.56
C ALA A 165 -0.21 0.20 15.16
N ALA A 166 0.87 0.42 14.40
CA ALA A 166 2.02 1.19 14.85
C ALA A 166 1.64 2.63 15.21
N ALA A 167 0.78 3.27 14.41
CA ALA A 167 0.25 4.60 14.70
C ALA A 167 -0.64 4.60 15.95
N THR A 168 -1.46 3.56 16.15
CA THR A 168 -2.31 3.41 17.35
C THR A 168 -1.48 3.31 18.63
N PHE A 169 -0.35 2.60 18.56
CA PHE A 169 0.66 2.49 19.63
C PHE A 169 1.80 3.48 19.41
N GLY A 170 1.52 4.65 18.85
CA GLY A 170 2.51 5.58 18.31
C GLY A 170 3.57 6.08 19.28
N TYR A 171 3.35 5.97 20.59
CA TYR A 171 4.36 6.24 21.62
C TYR A 171 5.50 5.20 21.64
N LEU A 172 5.30 4.02 21.06
CA LEU A 172 6.36 3.04 20.89
C LEU A 172 7.16 3.38 19.63
N PRO A 173 8.50 3.40 19.71
CA PRO A 173 9.35 3.33 18.54
C PRO A 173 9.06 2.07 17.72
N GLY A 174 9.09 2.19 16.40
CA GLY A 174 8.68 1.14 15.49
C GLY A 174 9.51 1.15 14.22
N ILE A 175 10.06 0.01 13.85
CA ILE A 175 10.81 -0.16 12.60
C ILE A 175 10.16 -1.28 11.79
N PHE A 176 9.89 -1.02 10.53
CA PHE A 176 9.39 -2.03 9.60
C PHE A 176 10.59 -2.74 8.96
N VAL A 177 10.55 -4.08 8.95
CA VAL A 177 11.66 -4.90 8.44
C VAL A 177 11.15 -5.76 7.28
N PRO A 178 11.51 -5.39 6.04
CA PRO A 178 11.03 -6.11 4.87
C PRO A 178 11.86 -7.38 4.62
N ALA A 179 11.26 -8.40 4.00
CA ALA A 179 12.03 -9.54 3.48
C ALA A 179 12.64 -9.25 2.10
N GLY A 180 11.98 -8.40 1.30
CA GLY A 180 12.40 -8.01 -0.05
C GLY A 180 11.66 -8.75 -1.18
N PRO A 181 11.89 -8.32 -2.43
CA PRO A 181 11.34 -8.96 -3.62
C PRO A 181 12.10 -10.26 -3.94
N MET A 182 11.43 -11.21 -4.60
CA MET A 182 12.13 -12.32 -5.24
C MET A 182 13.05 -11.80 -6.35
N THR A 183 14.04 -12.60 -6.75
CA THR A 183 14.90 -12.29 -7.90
C THR A 183 14.09 -12.22 -9.19
N SER A 184 14.65 -11.65 -10.26
CA SER A 184 13.97 -11.62 -11.57
C SER A 184 13.79 -13.04 -12.11
N GLY A 185 12.55 -13.38 -12.47
CA GLY A 185 12.17 -14.66 -13.05
C GLY A 185 11.96 -14.56 -14.56
N LEU A 186 10.97 -15.29 -15.07
CA LEU A 186 10.55 -15.21 -16.48
C LEU A 186 10.26 -13.74 -16.88
N PRO A 187 10.84 -13.23 -17.99
CA PRO A 187 10.57 -11.88 -18.47
C PRO A 187 9.08 -11.61 -18.71
N ASN A 188 8.61 -10.40 -18.39
CA ASN A 188 7.19 -10.04 -18.49
C ASN A 188 6.63 -10.14 -19.92
N GLU A 189 7.44 -9.84 -20.95
CA GLU A 189 7.04 -9.98 -22.36
C GLU A 189 6.76 -11.44 -22.72
N GLU A 190 7.63 -12.33 -22.26
CA GLU A 190 7.53 -13.76 -22.50
C GLU A 190 6.32 -14.34 -21.76
N LYS A 191 6.12 -13.93 -20.50
CA LYS A 191 4.91 -14.26 -19.74
C LYS A 191 3.63 -13.82 -20.47
N ALA A 192 3.61 -12.61 -21.00
CA ALA A 192 2.48 -12.10 -21.76
C ALA A 192 2.26 -12.87 -23.07
N ARG A 193 3.34 -13.29 -23.75
CA ARG A 193 3.29 -14.14 -24.96
C ARG A 193 2.65 -15.49 -24.66
N VAL A 194 3.12 -16.19 -23.63
CA VAL A 194 2.58 -17.50 -23.21
C VAL A 194 1.10 -17.39 -22.84
N ARG A 195 0.71 -16.36 -22.08
CA ARG A 195 -0.72 -16.12 -21.75
C ARG A 195 -1.59 -15.90 -22.99
N ARG A 196 -1.10 -15.17 -23.99
CA ARG A 196 -1.82 -14.98 -25.26
C ARG A 196 -1.95 -16.30 -26.02
N GLU A 197 -0.88 -17.07 -26.14
CA GLU A 197 -0.89 -18.36 -26.82
C GLU A 197 -1.84 -19.36 -26.15
N PHE A 198 -1.93 -19.35 -24.82
CA PHE A 198 -2.90 -20.17 -24.10
C PHE A 198 -4.33 -19.72 -24.38
N ALA A 199 -4.60 -18.41 -24.36
CA ALA A 199 -5.92 -17.86 -24.66
C ALA A 199 -6.37 -18.14 -26.11
N GLU A 200 -5.41 -18.23 -27.04
CA GLU A 200 -5.62 -18.61 -28.44
C GLU A 200 -5.70 -20.14 -28.66
N GLY A 201 -5.52 -20.95 -27.61
CA GLY A 201 -5.54 -22.41 -27.68
C GLY A 201 -4.31 -23.04 -28.35
N LYS A 202 -3.21 -22.30 -28.50
CA LYS A 202 -1.96 -22.76 -29.14
C LYS A 202 -1.08 -23.61 -28.23
N ILE A 203 -1.21 -23.43 -26.91
CA ILE A 203 -0.46 -24.19 -25.90
C ILE A 203 -1.40 -24.78 -24.85
N GLY A 204 -0.94 -25.86 -24.19
CA GLY A 204 -1.69 -26.53 -23.13
C GLY A 204 -1.57 -25.84 -21.76
N ARG A 205 -2.36 -26.34 -20.79
CA ARG A 205 -2.32 -25.88 -19.39
C ARG A 205 -0.95 -26.08 -18.74
N ASP A 206 -0.25 -27.16 -19.09
CA ASP A 206 1.04 -27.50 -18.49
C ASP A 206 2.12 -26.49 -18.86
N GLU A 207 2.15 -26.03 -20.12
CA GLU A 207 3.06 -24.98 -20.59
C GLU A 207 2.77 -23.62 -19.93
N LEU A 208 1.48 -23.26 -19.81
CA LEU A 208 1.09 -22.07 -19.06
C LEU A 208 1.55 -22.15 -17.60
N MET A 209 1.31 -23.28 -16.94
CA MET A 209 1.69 -23.49 -15.55
C MET A 209 3.21 -23.40 -15.38
N ALA A 210 3.99 -24.00 -16.27
CA ALA A 210 5.45 -23.92 -16.25
C ALA A 210 5.94 -22.46 -16.34
N ALA A 211 5.34 -21.64 -17.20
CA ALA A 211 5.68 -20.21 -17.31
C ALA A 211 5.26 -19.39 -16.07
N GLU A 212 4.10 -19.67 -15.47
CA GLU A 212 3.67 -19.02 -14.23
C GLU A 212 4.59 -19.39 -13.06
N MET A 213 4.99 -20.67 -12.95
CA MET A 213 5.95 -21.13 -11.94
C MET A 213 7.36 -20.56 -12.15
N ALA A 214 7.79 -20.37 -13.41
CA ALA A 214 9.05 -19.67 -13.71
C ALA A 214 9.00 -18.18 -13.37
N SER A 215 7.81 -17.58 -13.32
CA SER A 215 7.62 -16.22 -12.81
C SER A 215 7.73 -16.22 -11.27
N TYR A 216 7.00 -17.09 -10.59
CA TYR A 216 6.97 -17.25 -9.13
C TYR A 216 7.91 -18.37 -8.67
N HIS A 217 9.19 -18.22 -8.96
CA HIS A 217 10.19 -19.31 -8.86
C HIS A 217 10.86 -19.44 -7.48
N GLY A 218 10.69 -18.47 -6.57
CA GLY A 218 11.38 -18.49 -5.28
C GLY A 218 10.80 -17.59 -4.21
N PRO A 219 11.37 -17.63 -2.98
CA PRO A 219 10.95 -16.79 -1.87
C PRO A 219 11.16 -15.29 -2.16
N GLY A 220 10.28 -14.47 -1.61
CA GLY A 220 10.24 -13.03 -1.79
C GLY A 220 8.91 -12.54 -2.36
N THR A 221 8.72 -11.23 -2.32
CA THR A 221 7.54 -10.55 -2.85
C THR A 221 7.55 -10.54 -4.38
N CYS A 222 6.38 -10.47 -5.00
CA CYS A 222 6.22 -10.36 -6.46
C CYS A 222 7.16 -9.29 -7.03
N THR A 223 7.73 -9.54 -8.22
CA THR A 223 8.68 -8.60 -8.84
C THR A 223 8.01 -7.41 -9.52
N PHE A 224 6.70 -7.48 -9.80
CA PHE A 224 5.97 -6.35 -10.38
C PHE A 224 5.70 -5.25 -9.35
N TYR A 225 5.67 -4.00 -9.82
CA TYR A 225 5.42 -2.81 -9.02
C TYR A 225 3.92 -2.62 -8.73
N GLY A 226 3.34 -3.58 -8.03
CA GLY A 226 1.99 -3.51 -7.46
C GLY A 226 1.97 -2.82 -6.10
N THR A 227 0.86 -2.95 -5.38
CA THR A 227 0.70 -2.33 -4.07
C THR A 227 1.75 -2.80 -3.06
N ALA A 228 2.16 -4.08 -3.08
CA ALA A 228 3.16 -4.59 -2.16
C ALA A 228 4.49 -3.83 -2.27
N ASN A 229 5.05 -3.71 -3.49
CA ASN A 229 6.29 -2.96 -3.72
C ASN A 229 6.09 -1.44 -3.59
N SER A 230 4.90 -0.92 -3.91
CA SER A 230 4.58 0.50 -3.66
C SER A 230 4.59 0.80 -2.15
N ASN A 231 4.06 -0.11 -1.30
CA ASN A 231 4.15 0.01 0.16
C ASN A 231 5.60 0.01 0.62
N GLN A 232 6.47 -0.86 0.06
CA GLN A 232 7.88 -0.87 0.45
C GLN A 232 8.57 0.46 0.13
N MET A 233 8.26 1.05 -1.02
CA MET A 233 8.72 2.40 -1.33
C MET A 233 8.18 3.43 -0.32
N LEU A 234 6.88 3.40 0.00
CA LEU A 234 6.29 4.31 0.99
C LEU A 234 7.04 4.27 2.33
N MET A 235 7.44 3.09 2.80
CA MET A 235 8.11 2.96 4.10
C MET A 235 9.49 3.62 4.13
N GLU A 236 10.19 3.76 3.00
CA GLU A 236 11.43 4.54 2.94
C GLU A 236 11.16 6.04 2.87
N PHE A 237 10.20 6.47 2.02
CA PHE A 237 9.82 7.89 1.92
C PHE A 237 9.20 8.47 3.19
N MET A 238 8.51 7.62 3.97
CA MET A 238 7.91 7.97 5.26
C MET A 238 8.87 7.73 6.44
N GLY A 239 10.09 7.23 6.18
CA GLY A 239 11.11 7.07 7.21
C GLY A 239 10.87 5.94 8.22
N LEU A 240 10.15 4.88 7.85
CA LEU A 240 9.83 3.71 8.70
C LEU A 240 10.73 2.49 8.47
N HIS A 241 11.42 2.42 7.33
CA HIS A 241 12.47 1.45 7.02
C HIS A 241 13.85 2.03 7.30
N LEU A 242 14.87 1.17 7.47
CA LEU A 242 16.25 1.64 7.29
C LEU A 242 16.52 2.01 5.81
N PRO A 243 17.42 2.97 5.53
CA PRO A 243 17.74 3.38 4.16
C PRO A 243 18.19 2.22 3.27
N GLY A 244 17.57 2.10 2.10
CA GLY A 244 17.86 1.08 1.09
C GLY A 244 17.42 -0.34 1.47
N ALA A 245 16.61 -0.51 2.52
CA ALA A 245 16.19 -1.82 2.98
C ALA A 245 15.14 -2.49 2.10
N SER A 246 14.33 -1.74 1.34
CA SER A 246 13.10 -2.26 0.71
C SER A 246 13.34 -3.31 -0.37
N PHE A 247 14.36 -3.14 -1.19
CA PHE A 247 14.55 -3.94 -2.42
C PHE A 247 15.73 -4.91 -2.40
N VAL A 248 16.38 -5.09 -1.24
CA VAL A 248 17.36 -6.16 -1.06
C VAL A 248 16.65 -7.52 -1.04
N ASN A 249 17.08 -8.45 -1.90
CA ASN A 249 16.46 -9.78 -2.00
C ASN A 249 16.60 -10.60 -0.69
N PRO A 250 15.63 -11.48 -0.39
CA PRO A 250 15.69 -12.36 0.79
C PRO A 250 16.85 -13.35 0.68
N ASN A 251 17.23 -13.93 1.83
CA ASN A 251 18.27 -14.97 1.93
C ASN A 251 19.65 -14.53 1.41
N THR A 252 19.95 -13.23 1.51
CA THR A 252 21.27 -12.67 1.19
C THR A 252 21.97 -12.20 2.46
N PRO A 253 23.31 -12.22 2.52
CA PRO A 253 24.04 -11.68 3.66
C PRO A 253 23.72 -10.20 3.93
N LEU A 254 23.35 -9.42 2.91
CA LEU A 254 22.96 -8.02 3.07
C LEU A 254 21.59 -7.87 3.73
N ARG A 255 20.59 -8.70 3.38
CA ARG A 255 19.28 -8.72 4.07
C ARG A 255 19.45 -9.07 5.54
N ASP A 256 20.28 -10.07 5.79
CA ASP A 256 20.68 -10.53 7.10
C ASP A 256 21.27 -9.40 7.95
N ALA A 257 22.29 -8.71 7.41
CA ALA A 257 22.90 -7.57 8.09
C ALA A 257 21.92 -6.39 8.29
N LEU A 258 20.97 -6.17 7.37
CA LEU A 258 19.93 -5.12 7.49
C LEU A 258 18.96 -5.42 8.62
N THR A 259 18.65 -6.70 8.82
CA THR A 259 17.77 -7.16 9.90
C THR A 259 18.45 -6.98 11.25
N ASP A 260 19.76 -7.25 11.34
CA ASP A 260 20.55 -6.99 12.54
C ASP A 260 20.67 -5.50 12.82
N ALA A 261 20.93 -4.69 11.78
CA ALA A 261 21.01 -3.24 11.90
C ALA A 261 19.67 -2.63 12.34
N ALA A 262 18.53 -3.11 11.83
CA ALA A 262 17.21 -2.67 12.28
C ALA A 262 16.97 -3.03 13.75
N THR A 263 17.44 -4.20 14.18
CA THR A 263 17.33 -4.63 15.58
C THR A 263 18.17 -3.77 16.50
N LEU A 264 19.43 -3.50 16.14
CA LEU A 264 20.29 -2.58 16.88
C LEU A 264 19.66 -1.19 16.93
N ARG A 265 19.17 -0.69 15.79
CA ARG A 265 18.54 0.62 15.75
C ARG A 265 17.33 0.70 16.66
N ALA A 266 16.51 -0.35 16.73
CA ALA A 266 15.35 -0.40 17.62
C ALA A 266 15.74 -0.30 19.11
N THR A 267 16.91 -0.79 19.53
CA THR A 267 17.35 -0.63 20.94
C THR A 267 17.79 0.80 21.24
N GLU A 268 18.41 1.48 20.27
CA GLU A 268 18.94 2.84 20.40
C GLU A 268 17.85 3.92 20.49
N ILE A 269 16.72 3.71 19.83
CA ILE A 269 15.62 4.68 19.73
C ILE A 269 14.53 4.51 20.78
N THR A 270 14.75 3.64 21.77
CA THR A 270 13.84 3.46 22.91
C THR A 270 13.85 4.66 23.85
N GLY A 271 12.85 4.72 24.74
CA GLY A 271 12.82 5.71 25.82
C GLY A 271 13.93 5.52 26.86
N LEU A 272 14.65 4.39 26.82
CA LEU A 272 15.83 4.11 27.66
C LEU A 272 17.14 4.64 27.01
N GLY A 273 17.11 4.93 25.71
CA GLY A 273 18.24 5.45 24.95
C GLY A 273 18.30 6.98 24.90
N ASN A 274 19.24 7.51 24.12
CA ASN A 274 19.43 8.95 23.93
C ASN A 274 18.74 9.52 22.69
N ALA A 275 18.05 8.68 21.91
CA ALA A 275 17.47 9.03 20.62
C ALA A 275 16.01 8.56 20.50
N TYR A 276 15.22 8.75 21.56
CA TYR A 276 13.83 8.32 21.61
C TYR A 276 13.04 8.80 20.38
N THR A 277 12.66 7.86 19.52
CA THR A 277 12.03 8.13 18.22
C THR A 277 10.73 7.34 18.12
N PRO A 278 9.65 7.80 18.76
CA PRO A 278 8.36 7.12 18.70
C PRO A 278 7.71 7.26 17.32
N VAL A 279 6.89 6.28 16.92
CA VAL A 279 6.21 6.29 15.62
C VAL A 279 5.35 7.54 15.43
N CYS A 280 4.77 8.09 16.50
CA CYS A 280 3.98 9.31 16.42
C CYS A 280 4.77 10.55 15.97
N ASP A 281 6.10 10.55 16.13
CA ASP A 281 6.98 11.62 15.67
C ASP A 281 7.48 11.40 14.24
N VAL A 282 7.60 10.14 13.81
CA VAL A 282 7.93 9.78 12.42
C VAL A 282 6.73 10.02 11.49
N LEU A 283 5.53 9.62 11.92
CA LEU A 283 4.30 9.75 11.13
C LEU A 283 3.63 11.10 11.38
N ASP A 284 4.08 12.13 10.67
CA ASP A 284 3.47 13.46 10.59
C ASP A 284 3.00 13.80 9.16
N GLU A 285 2.42 14.98 8.98
CA GLU A 285 1.91 15.45 7.69
C GLU A 285 2.98 15.49 6.60
N ARG A 286 4.22 15.82 6.95
CA ARG A 286 5.36 15.91 6.03
C ARG A 286 5.78 14.52 5.55
N ALA A 287 5.86 13.55 6.46
CA ALA A 287 6.15 12.16 6.13
C ALA A 287 5.10 11.57 5.17
N TYR A 288 3.80 11.84 5.40
CA TYR A 288 2.76 11.43 4.46
C TYR A 288 2.94 12.12 3.11
N VAL A 289 3.17 13.43 3.05
CA VAL A 289 3.40 14.14 1.77
C VAL A 289 4.61 13.59 1.02
N ASN A 290 5.71 13.28 1.70
CA ASN A 290 6.84 12.58 1.09
C ASN A 290 6.43 11.22 0.50
N GLY A 291 5.63 10.44 1.23
CA GLY A 291 5.03 9.19 0.73
C GLY A 291 4.16 9.40 -0.52
N LEU A 292 3.33 10.45 -0.55
CA LEU A 292 2.54 10.81 -1.73
C LEU A 292 3.45 11.17 -2.92
N VAL A 293 4.51 11.96 -2.72
CA VAL A 293 5.48 12.30 -3.78
C VAL A 293 6.16 11.05 -4.31
N GLY A 294 6.63 10.15 -3.45
CA GLY A 294 7.19 8.86 -3.88
C GLY A 294 6.19 8.00 -4.66
N LEU A 295 4.92 8.00 -4.27
CA LEU A 295 3.84 7.30 -4.97
C LEU A 295 3.65 7.83 -6.39
N MET A 296 3.65 9.15 -6.56
CA MET A 296 3.50 9.81 -7.86
C MET A 296 4.75 9.63 -8.73
N ALA A 297 5.94 9.80 -8.16
CA ALA A 297 7.21 9.67 -8.87
C ALA A 297 7.47 8.25 -9.39
N THR A 298 6.88 7.24 -8.75
CA THR A 298 7.00 5.84 -9.17
C THR A 298 5.79 5.31 -9.95
N GLY A 299 4.71 6.10 -10.07
CA GLY A 299 3.46 5.67 -10.68
C GLY A 299 2.87 4.44 -9.97
N GLY A 300 2.89 4.43 -8.63
CA GLY A 300 2.48 3.28 -7.83
C GLY A 300 0.96 3.01 -7.82
N SER A 301 0.55 2.07 -6.97
CA SER A 301 -0.81 1.50 -6.97
C SER A 301 -1.90 2.47 -6.49
N THR A 302 -3.04 2.51 -7.18
CA THR A 302 -4.22 3.30 -6.73
C THR A 302 -4.83 2.79 -5.42
N ASN A 303 -4.57 1.53 -5.03
CA ASN A 303 -4.96 1.02 -3.72
C ASN A 303 -4.37 1.85 -2.57
N LEU A 304 -3.23 2.51 -2.80
CA LEU A 304 -2.62 3.38 -1.79
C LEU A 304 -3.41 4.65 -1.52
N VAL A 305 -4.36 5.05 -2.37
CA VAL A 305 -5.31 6.11 -2.02
C VAL A 305 -6.13 5.68 -0.79
N LEU A 306 -6.63 4.44 -0.77
CA LEU A 306 -7.38 3.91 0.38
C LEU A 306 -6.46 3.77 1.60
N HIS A 307 -5.28 3.17 1.39
CA HIS A 307 -4.39 2.80 2.48
C HIS A 307 -3.73 4.01 3.14
N LEU A 308 -3.23 4.99 2.38
CA LEU A 308 -2.61 6.19 2.97
C LEU A 308 -3.61 7.05 3.73
N ILE A 309 -4.86 7.18 3.25
CA ILE A 309 -5.92 7.87 4.00
C ILE A 309 -6.17 7.14 5.33
N ALA A 310 -6.27 5.81 5.30
CA ALA A 310 -6.47 5.01 6.51
C ALA A 310 -5.27 5.09 7.49
N MET A 311 -4.04 4.96 6.98
CA MET A 311 -2.82 5.07 7.78
C MET A 311 -2.65 6.47 8.41
N ALA A 312 -2.92 7.52 7.65
CA ALA A 312 -2.87 8.91 8.14
C ALA A 312 -3.89 9.16 9.25
N ARG A 313 -5.12 8.68 9.06
CA ARG A 313 -6.19 8.84 10.06
C ARG A 313 -5.82 8.20 11.39
N ALA A 314 -5.14 7.04 11.38
CA ALA A 314 -4.68 6.37 12.60
C ALA A 314 -3.66 7.20 13.41
N SER A 315 -2.92 8.11 12.76
CA SER A 315 -1.97 9.04 13.40
C SER A 315 -2.54 10.46 13.58
N GLY A 316 -3.86 10.64 13.41
CA GLY A 316 -4.53 11.93 13.55
C GLY A 316 -4.37 12.89 12.36
N VAL A 317 -3.75 12.44 11.26
CA VAL A 317 -3.59 13.20 10.02
C VAL A 317 -4.75 12.93 9.06
N GLN A 318 -5.32 13.96 8.45
CA GLN A 318 -6.45 13.85 7.54
C GLN A 318 -6.01 14.10 6.10
N LEU A 319 -5.93 13.05 5.29
CA LEU A 319 -5.70 13.12 3.84
C LEU A 319 -7.03 13.03 3.08
N THR A 320 -7.10 13.64 1.91
CA THR A 320 -8.24 13.58 0.99
C THR A 320 -7.77 13.22 -0.42
N CYS A 321 -8.65 12.67 -1.27
CA CYS A 321 -8.32 12.39 -2.68
C CYS A 321 -7.76 13.62 -3.42
N GLY A 322 -8.21 14.82 -3.06
CA GLY A 322 -7.74 16.07 -3.64
C GLY A 322 -6.29 16.40 -3.29
N ASP A 323 -5.77 15.92 -2.16
CA ASP A 323 -4.34 16.08 -1.84
C ASP A 323 -3.48 15.16 -2.70
N PHE A 324 -3.97 13.96 -3.06
CA PHE A 324 -3.27 13.09 -4.00
C PHE A 324 -3.23 13.68 -5.41
N ASP A 325 -4.34 14.24 -5.87
CA ASP A 325 -4.41 14.95 -7.15
C ASP A 325 -3.47 16.16 -7.17
N ALA A 326 -3.49 16.99 -6.12
CA ALA A 326 -2.60 18.14 -6.01
C ALA A 326 -1.11 17.75 -5.99
N VAL A 327 -0.73 16.68 -5.28
CA VAL A 327 0.67 16.18 -5.30
C VAL A 327 1.02 15.57 -6.65
N SER A 328 0.07 14.89 -7.31
CA SER A 328 0.24 14.33 -8.65
C SER A 328 0.56 15.41 -9.69
N ASP A 329 -0.07 16.58 -9.61
CA ASP A 329 0.15 17.71 -10.53
C ASP A 329 1.53 18.34 -10.44
N VAL A 330 2.19 18.23 -9.29
CA VAL A 330 3.50 18.85 -9.05
C VAL A 330 4.66 17.86 -9.12
N THR A 331 4.36 16.56 -9.02
CA THR A 331 5.37 15.51 -8.94
C THR A 331 5.54 14.82 -10.29
N PRO A 332 6.74 14.85 -10.90
CA PRO A 332 6.98 14.22 -12.18
C PRO A 332 7.09 12.69 -12.06
N LEU A 333 6.66 11.96 -13.09
CA LEU A 333 6.83 10.51 -13.17
C LEU A 333 8.28 10.15 -13.54
N MET A 334 9.05 9.68 -12.56
CA MET A 334 10.47 9.35 -12.71
C MET A 334 10.72 7.88 -13.07
N ALA A 335 9.80 6.96 -12.79
CA ALA A 335 10.02 5.52 -13.02
C ALA A 335 8.95 4.85 -13.91
N ARG A 336 9.39 3.91 -14.75
CA ARG A 336 8.53 2.98 -15.51
C ARG A 336 8.86 1.53 -15.18
N VAL A 337 8.22 1.04 -14.12
CA VAL A 337 8.33 -0.36 -13.67
C VAL A 337 7.04 -1.09 -14.03
N TYR A 338 7.14 -2.36 -14.43
CA TYR A 338 6.00 -3.22 -14.73
C TYR A 338 4.97 -3.15 -13.60
N PRO A 339 3.70 -2.78 -13.87
CA PRO A 339 3.00 -2.86 -15.15
C PRO A 339 3.12 -1.65 -16.09
N ASN A 340 3.71 -0.54 -15.66
CA ASN A 340 3.84 0.69 -16.45
C ASN A 340 5.00 0.64 -17.46
N GLY A 341 5.88 -0.35 -17.31
CA GLY A 341 7.01 -0.62 -18.19
C GLY A 341 7.27 -2.13 -18.29
N LEU A 342 8.39 -2.50 -18.89
CA LEU A 342 8.79 -3.91 -19.04
C LEU A 342 9.65 -4.42 -17.87
N ALA A 343 10.44 -3.52 -17.30
CA ALA A 343 11.38 -3.78 -16.22
C ALA A 343 10.66 -4.10 -14.91
N ASP A 344 11.16 -5.08 -14.16
CA ASP A 344 10.65 -5.39 -12.82
C ASP A 344 11.36 -4.55 -11.73
N VAL A 345 10.96 -4.75 -10.47
CA VAL A 345 11.51 -3.99 -9.33
C VAL A 345 13.01 -4.19 -9.10
N ASN A 346 13.57 -5.35 -9.47
CA ASN A 346 15.01 -5.60 -9.34
C ASN A 346 15.78 -4.77 -10.38
N HIS A 347 15.26 -4.66 -11.61
CA HIS A 347 15.84 -3.79 -12.63
C HIS A 347 15.71 -2.30 -12.25
N PHE A 348 14.61 -1.89 -11.61
CA PHE A 348 14.47 -0.55 -11.05
C PHE A 348 15.51 -0.26 -9.97
N HIS A 349 15.71 -1.21 -9.04
CA HIS A 349 16.73 -1.08 -8.01
C HIS A 349 18.13 -0.96 -8.61
N ALA A 350 18.46 -1.81 -9.60
CA ALA A 350 19.74 -1.76 -10.31
C ALA A 350 19.94 -0.49 -11.16
N ALA A 351 18.85 0.12 -11.66
CA ALA A 351 18.92 1.39 -12.40
C ALA A 351 19.32 2.57 -11.50
N GLY A 352 19.18 2.42 -10.18
CA GLY A 352 19.51 3.42 -9.16
C GLY A 352 18.56 3.39 -7.95
N GLY A 353 17.37 2.82 -8.15
CA GLY A 353 16.40 2.57 -7.08
C GLY A 353 15.91 3.82 -6.33
N LEU A 354 15.49 3.59 -5.09
CA LEU A 354 15.00 4.65 -4.21
C LEU A 354 16.07 5.68 -3.83
N PRO A 355 17.34 5.32 -3.55
CA PRO A 355 18.35 6.30 -3.18
C PRO A 355 18.58 7.37 -4.26
N TYR A 356 18.61 6.95 -5.53
CA TYR A 356 18.65 7.89 -6.67
C TYR A 356 17.44 8.82 -6.64
N MET A 357 16.24 8.25 -6.54
CA MET A 357 15.00 8.99 -6.62
C MET A 357 14.85 10.01 -5.48
N ILE A 358 15.08 9.58 -4.23
CA ILE A 358 15.00 10.43 -3.04
C ILE A 358 16.02 11.56 -3.13
N GLY A 359 17.28 11.26 -3.50
CA GLY A 359 18.31 12.28 -3.65
C GLY A 359 17.94 13.37 -4.67
N HIS A 360 17.44 12.98 -5.84
CA HIS A 360 17.05 13.94 -6.89
C HIS A 360 15.77 14.72 -6.54
N LEU A 361 14.79 14.10 -5.87
CA LEU A 361 13.58 14.78 -5.44
C LEU A 361 13.85 15.79 -4.31
N LEU A 362 14.76 15.47 -3.38
CA LEU A 362 15.25 16.42 -2.37
C LEU A 362 15.94 17.63 -3.03
N ASP A 363 16.80 17.38 -4.02
CA ASP A 363 17.49 18.44 -4.74
C ASP A 363 16.50 19.36 -5.49
N ALA A 364 15.43 18.78 -6.04
CA ALA A 364 14.35 19.50 -6.69
C ALA A 364 13.40 20.23 -5.71
N GLY A 365 13.56 20.05 -4.40
CA GLY A 365 12.68 20.64 -3.38
C GLY A 365 11.29 19.99 -3.33
N LEU A 366 11.13 18.77 -3.84
CA LEU A 366 9.84 18.06 -3.86
C LEU A 366 9.62 17.20 -2.61
N LEU A 367 10.62 17.05 -1.75
CA LEU A 367 10.54 16.29 -0.50
C LEU A 367 10.88 17.18 0.69
N HIS A 368 10.15 16.99 1.78
CA HIS A 368 10.46 17.55 3.09
C HIS A 368 11.70 16.87 3.65
N GLU A 369 12.79 17.63 3.80
CA GLU A 369 14.01 17.15 4.45
C GLU A 369 13.89 17.17 5.98
N ASP A 370 13.13 18.09 6.54
CA ASP A 370 13.01 18.34 7.99
C ASP A 370 12.06 17.35 8.71
N VAL A 371 12.13 16.07 8.35
CA VAL A 371 11.33 14.99 8.93
C VAL A 371 12.12 14.15 9.93
N GLN A 372 11.42 13.58 10.91
CA GLN A 372 11.98 12.54 11.77
C GLN A 372 11.84 11.18 11.06
N THR A 373 12.90 10.38 11.08
CA THR A 373 12.88 9.02 10.54
C THR A 373 13.45 8.03 11.55
N VAL A 374 13.27 6.72 11.31
CA VAL A 374 13.92 5.69 12.11
C VAL A 374 15.45 5.77 12.00
N ALA A 375 16.00 6.33 10.92
CA ALA A 375 17.44 6.54 10.75
C ALA A 375 17.97 7.83 11.42
N GLY A 376 17.09 8.65 12.01
CA GLY A 376 17.43 9.95 12.59
C GLY A 376 16.68 11.11 11.94
N GLN A 377 17.09 12.33 12.25
CA GLN A 377 16.53 13.53 11.63
C GLN A 377 17.06 13.68 10.21
N GLY A 378 16.18 13.96 9.23
CA GLY A 378 16.56 14.15 7.84
C GLY A 378 16.12 13.00 6.93
N LEU A 379 15.60 13.31 5.74
CA LEU A 379 15.34 12.30 4.71
C LEU A 379 16.58 12.03 3.84
N SER A 380 17.58 12.91 3.85
CA SER A 380 18.83 12.77 3.10
C SER A 380 19.59 11.48 3.39
N ALA A 381 19.42 10.89 4.58
CA ALA A 381 19.93 9.56 4.89
C ALA A 381 19.42 8.48 3.91
N TYR A 382 18.23 8.66 3.33
CA TYR A 382 17.63 7.76 2.34
C TYR A 382 18.12 7.98 0.92
N ALA A 383 19.00 8.97 0.67
CA ALA A 383 19.78 9.08 -0.55
C ALA A 383 21.09 8.26 -0.51
N THR A 384 21.23 7.38 0.50
CA THR A 384 22.35 6.44 0.66
C THR A 384 21.91 5.00 0.39
N GLU A 385 22.85 4.10 0.15
CA GLU A 385 22.61 2.67 -0.02
C GLU A 385 23.44 1.84 0.98
N PRO A 386 22.89 0.74 1.52
CA PRO A 386 23.62 -0.15 2.40
C PRO A 386 24.56 -1.05 1.60
N ARG A 387 25.81 -1.17 2.05
CA ARG A 387 26.79 -2.14 1.56
C ARG A 387 27.35 -2.96 2.70
N LEU A 388 27.75 -4.19 2.37
CA LEU A 388 28.42 -5.06 3.34
C LEU A 388 29.87 -4.62 3.52
N ALA A 389 30.22 -4.34 4.77
CA ALA A 389 31.57 -4.14 5.26
C ALA A 389 31.88 -5.25 6.28
N GLY A 390 32.30 -6.42 5.78
CA GLY A 390 32.40 -7.63 6.60
C GLY A 390 31.02 -8.20 6.93
N ASP A 391 30.70 -8.31 8.22
CA ASP A 391 29.42 -8.77 8.76
C ASP A 391 28.44 -7.61 9.09
N ARG A 392 28.87 -6.37 8.89
CA ARG A 392 28.10 -5.16 9.19
C ARG A 392 27.75 -4.38 7.93
N ILE A 393 26.85 -3.41 8.11
CA ILE A 393 26.47 -2.47 7.06
C ILE A 393 27.25 -1.17 7.22
N GLU A 394 27.72 -0.67 6.09
CA GLU A 394 28.08 0.72 5.90
C GLU A 394 27.10 1.35 4.91
N TRP A 395 26.60 2.55 5.23
CA TRP A 395 25.81 3.34 4.30
C TRP A 395 26.74 4.22 3.47
N VAL A 396 26.70 4.05 2.16
CA VAL A 396 27.48 4.84 1.20
C VAL A 396 26.56 5.72 0.38
N ALA A 397 27.09 6.79 -0.22
CA ALA A 397 26.30 7.65 -1.10
C ALA A 397 25.65 6.83 -2.23
N GLY A 398 24.34 7.03 -2.42
CA GLY A 398 23.58 6.37 -3.48
C GLY A 398 23.95 6.88 -4.87
N PRO A 399 23.52 6.18 -5.93
CA PRO A 399 23.80 6.58 -7.31
C PRO A 399 23.16 7.94 -7.63
N ARG A 400 23.95 8.80 -8.29
CA ARG A 400 23.49 10.12 -8.77
C ARG A 400 23.17 10.15 -10.26
N GLU A 401 23.59 9.11 -10.99
CA GLU A 401 23.30 8.87 -12.41
C GLU A 401 22.46 7.61 -12.56
N SER A 402 21.45 7.65 -13.44
CA SER A 402 20.65 6.48 -13.75
C SER A 402 21.47 5.51 -14.60
N GLN A 403 21.47 4.23 -14.22
CA GLN A 403 22.11 3.17 -15.00
C GLN A 403 21.19 2.68 -16.15
N ASN A 404 19.94 3.14 -16.19
CA ASN A 404 19.00 2.87 -17.28
C ASN A 404 17.88 3.92 -17.34
N ASP A 405 18.04 4.90 -18.24
CA ASP A 405 17.09 6.01 -18.47
C ASP A 405 15.74 5.58 -19.06
N ARG A 406 15.60 4.34 -19.52
CA ARG A 406 14.32 3.75 -19.94
C ARG A 406 13.50 3.26 -18.76
N ILE A 407 14.11 3.14 -17.58
CA ILE A 407 13.47 2.65 -16.35
C ILE A 407 13.34 3.77 -15.33
N LEU A 408 14.40 4.55 -15.13
CA LEU A 408 14.50 5.57 -14.09
C LEU A 408 15.14 6.83 -14.65
N LYS A 409 14.46 7.97 -14.53
CA LYS A 409 14.89 9.27 -15.04
C LYS A 409 14.98 10.31 -13.92
N PRO A 410 15.77 11.39 -14.10
CA PRO A 410 15.77 12.52 -13.18
C PRO A 410 14.46 13.33 -13.28
N PRO A 411 14.10 14.13 -12.25
CA PRO A 411 12.82 14.85 -12.22
C PRO A 411 12.73 15.99 -13.24
N HIS A 412 13.86 16.50 -13.76
CA HIS A 412 13.87 17.56 -14.78
C HIS A 412 13.74 17.04 -16.22
N GLU A 413 13.91 15.73 -16.43
CA GLU A 413 13.63 15.07 -17.72
C GLU A 413 12.77 13.81 -17.49
N PRO A 414 11.55 13.96 -16.95
CA PRO A 414 10.77 12.82 -16.51
C PRO A 414 10.09 12.10 -17.68
N PHE A 415 9.47 10.95 -17.39
CA PHE A 415 8.61 10.28 -18.38
C PHE A 415 7.30 11.02 -18.61
N ASP A 416 6.83 11.74 -17.60
CA ASP A 416 5.63 12.57 -17.61
C ASP A 416 5.81 13.70 -16.58
N GLY A 417 5.25 14.87 -16.86
CA GLY A 417 5.32 16.05 -15.98
C GLY A 417 4.46 15.91 -14.71
N HIS A 418 3.58 14.91 -14.66
CA HIS A 418 2.71 14.63 -13.51
C HIS A 418 2.75 13.15 -13.10
N GLY A 419 2.28 12.84 -11.89
CA GLY A 419 2.18 11.47 -11.36
C GLY A 419 1.10 10.61 -12.04
N GLY A 420 0.14 11.26 -12.70
CA GLY A 420 -0.92 10.63 -13.47
C GLY A 420 -2.00 9.96 -12.61
N LEU A 421 -2.16 10.38 -11.35
CA LEU A 421 -3.38 10.15 -10.58
C LEU A 421 -4.24 11.42 -10.63
N LYS A 422 -5.53 11.26 -10.88
CA LYS A 422 -6.53 12.35 -10.92
C LYS A 422 -7.70 12.07 -10.00
N GLN A 423 -8.15 13.09 -9.29
CA GLN A 423 -9.45 13.07 -8.66
C GLN A 423 -10.49 13.36 -9.75
N VAL A 424 -11.61 12.64 -9.73
CA VAL A 424 -12.78 12.97 -10.56
C VAL A 424 -13.98 13.21 -9.65
N ARG A 425 -14.71 14.29 -9.90
CA ARG A 425 -15.87 14.66 -9.10
C ARG A 425 -16.97 15.30 -9.93
N GLY A 426 -18.21 14.92 -9.70
CA GLY A 426 -19.38 15.53 -10.33
C GLY A 426 -20.67 15.10 -9.66
N ASN A 427 -21.79 15.15 -10.38
CA ASN A 427 -23.08 14.73 -9.81
C ASN A 427 -23.14 13.22 -9.52
N LEU A 428 -22.29 12.40 -10.16
CA LEU A 428 -22.24 10.95 -9.95
C LEU A 428 -21.57 10.59 -8.61
N GLY A 429 -20.69 11.45 -8.11
CA GLY A 429 -19.94 11.24 -6.87
C GLY A 429 -18.49 11.72 -6.96
N LEU A 430 -17.69 11.27 -6.01
CA LEU A 430 -16.24 11.45 -5.97
C LEU A 430 -15.56 10.12 -6.29
N GLY A 431 -14.56 10.13 -7.16
CA GLY A 431 -13.73 8.95 -7.44
C GLY A 431 -12.29 9.35 -7.74
N VAL A 432 -11.48 8.34 -8.06
CA VAL A 432 -10.11 8.54 -8.54
C VAL A 432 -9.91 7.79 -9.85
N MET A 433 -9.00 8.30 -10.67
CA MET A 433 -8.62 7.69 -11.94
C MET A 433 -7.12 7.76 -12.13
N LYS A 434 -6.53 6.71 -12.70
CA LYS A 434 -5.13 6.69 -13.09
C LYS A 434 -5.01 6.88 -14.60
N ILE A 435 -4.28 7.91 -15.00
CA ILE A 435 -4.17 8.37 -16.38
C ILE A 435 -2.77 8.21 -16.97
N SER A 436 -1.77 7.80 -16.16
CA SER A 436 -0.36 7.68 -16.59
C SER A 436 -0.14 6.72 -17.79
N ALA A 437 -1.09 5.85 -18.08
CA ALA A 437 -1.05 4.91 -19.21
C ALA A 437 -2.24 5.08 -20.19
N VAL A 438 -3.09 6.08 -19.98
CA VAL A 438 -4.25 6.39 -20.82
C VAL A 438 -3.83 7.45 -21.84
N ALA A 439 -4.01 7.17 -23.13
CA ALA A 439 -3.68 8.16 -24.16
C ALA A 439 -4.66 9.35 -24.08
N GLU A 440 -4.18 10.55 -24.42
CA GLU A 440 -4.93 11.82 -24.29
C GLU A 440 -6.31 11.76 -24.96
N ASP A 441 -6.43 11.11 -26.12
CA ASP A 441 -7.70 10.93 -26.84
C ASP A 441 -8.77 10.14 -26.06
N PHE A 442 -8.38 9.43 -24.99
CA PHE A 442 -9.26 8.69 -24.08
C PHE A 442 -9.36 9.33 -22.69
N HIS A 443 -8.80 10.52 -22.47
CA HIS A 443 -8.94 11.24 -21.20
C HIS A 443 -10.37 11.66 -20.94
N THR A 444 -11.14 11.93 -21.99
CA THR A 444 -12.57 12.25 -21.90
C THR A 444 -13.39 11.26 -22.71
N ILE A 445 -14.26 10.52 -22.03
CA ILE A 445 -15.21 9.58 -22.64
C ILE A 445 -16.63 10.02 -22.27
N GLU A 446 -17.43 10.26 -23.31
CA GLU A 446 -18.88 10.47 -23.18
C GLU A 446 -19.58 9.38 -23.97
N ALA A 447 -20.31 8.50 -23.29
CA ALA A 447 -20.97 7.37 -23.93
C ALA A 447 -22.15 6.85 -23.08
N PRO A 448 -23.09 6.09 -23.70
CA PRO A 448 -24.15 5.42 -22.96
C PRO A 448 -23.60 4.40 -21.96
N ALA A 449 -24.22 4.32 -20.80
CA ALA A 449 -23.88 3.36 -19.76
C ALA A 449 -24.34 1.95 -20.14
N ARG A 450 -23.52 0.96 -19.83
CA ARG A 450 -23.93 -0.44 -19.71
C ARG A 450 -23.68 -0.89 -18.27
N VAL A 451 -24.75 -1.19 -17.55
CA VAL A 451 -24.76 -1.36 -16.10
C VAL A 451 -24.71 -2.84 -15.71
N PHE A 452 -23.82 -3.16 -14.79
CA PHE A 452 -23.57 -4.49 -14.25
C PHE A 452 -23.46 -4.47 -12.72
N HIS A 453 -23.70 -5.64 -12.11
CA HIS A 453 -23.59 -5.85 -10.68
C HIS A 453 -22.43 -6.77 -10.29
N SER A 454 -21.75 -7.40 -11.26
CA SER A 454 -20.63 -8.30 -11.02
C SER A 454 -19.66 -8.31 -12.20
N GLN A 455 -18.40 -8.67 -11.95
CA GLN A 455 -17.41 -8.83 -13.02
C GLN A 455 -17.76 -9.98 -13.99
N ASP A 456 -18.51 -10.98 -13.54
CA ASP A 456 -18.86 -12.14 -14.37
C ASP A 456 -19.94 -11.78 -15.38
N ALA A 457 -20.90 -10.93 -15.00
CA ALA A 457 -21.88 -10.39 -15.94
C ALA A 457 -21.22 -9.56 -17.05
N VAL A 458 -20.14 -8.83 -16.75
CA VAL A 458 -19.35 -8.12 -17.78
C VAL A 458 -18.66 -9.11 -18.72
N LYS A 459 -18.10 -10.21 -18.21
CA LYS A 459 -17.47 -11.27 -19.03
C LYS A 459 -18.49 -11.91 -19.98
N GLU A 460 -19.69 -12.19 -19.49
CA GLU A 460 -20.78 -12.77 -20.29
C GLU A 460 -21.20 -11.82 -21.41
N ALA A 461 -21.46 -10.54 -21.10
CA ALA A 461 -21.80 -9.53 -22.09
C ALA A 461 -20.70 -9.31 -23.13
N PHE A 462 -19.42 -9.33 -22.72
CA PHE A 462 -18.28 -9.27 -23.64
C PHE A 462 -18.26 -10.46 -24.60
N ARG A 463 -18.45 -11.70 -24.11
CA ARG A 463 -18.50 -12.91 -24.96
C ARG A 463 -19.68 -12.90 -25.91
N ALA A 464 -20.80 -12.31 -25.52
CA ALA A 464 -21.99 -12.14 -26.34
C ALA A 464 -21.86 -11.02 -27.40
N GLY A 465 -20.77 -10.23 -27.38
CA GLY A 465 -20.58 -9.09 -28.30
C GLY A 465 -21.42 -7.85 -27.94
N GLU A 466 -22.05 -7.81 -26.76
CA GLU A 466 -22.92 -6.69 -26.35
C GLU A 466 -22.16 -5.38 -26.07
N LEU A 467 -20.83 -5.49 -25.90
CA LEU A 467 -19.92 -4.40 -25.59
C LEU A 467 -19.14 -3.89 -26.80
N ASP A 468 -19.38 -4.41 -28.01
CA ASP A 468 -18.71 -3.99 -29.26
C ASP A 468 -19.26 -2.64 -29.78
N ARG A 469 -19.17 -1.62 -28.93
CA ARG A 469 -19.64 -0.24 -29.15
C ARG A 469 -19.02 0.70 -28.12
N ASP A 470 -19.10 2.00 -28.40
CA ASP A 470 -18.76 3.04 -27.42
C ASP A 470 -19.72 2.94 -26.22
N CYS A 471 -19.15 2.80 -25.02
CA CYS A 471 -19.94 2.67 -23.80
C CYS A 471 -19.13 2.99 -22.54
N VAL A 472 -19.83 3.43 -21.50
CA VAL A 472 -19.29 3.46 -20.15
C VAL A 472 -19.77 2.20 -19.43
N VAL A 473 -18.84 1.27 -19.18
CA VAL A 473 -19.14 0.06 -18.41
C VAL A 473 -19.23 0.44 -16.93
N VAL A 474 -20.41 0.33 -16.35
CA VAL A 474 -20.65 0.64 -14.94
C VAL A 474 -20.76 -0.66 -14.17
N VAL A 475 -19.87 -0.89 -13.20
CA VAL A 475 -19.94 -2.06 -12.30
C VAL A 475 -20.17 -1.58 -10.89
N ARG A 476 -21.39 -1.75 -10.38
CA ARG A 476 -21.83 -1.22 -9.08
C ARG A 476 -22.12 -2.32 -8.06
N TYR A 477 -22.28 -1.94 -6.80
CA TYR A 477 -22.34 -2.86 -5.66
C TYR A 477 -21.04 -3.66 -5.50
N GLN A 478 -19.92 -2.99 -5.75
CA GLN A 478 -18.57 -3.49 -5.53
C GLN A 478 -17.84 -2.68 -4.46
N GLY A 479 -18.56 -1.85 -3.69
CA GLY A 479 -18.02 -1.02 -2.63
C GLY A 479 -17.68 -1.79 -1.34
N PRO A 480 -17.07 -1.12 -0.35
CA PRO A 480 -16.73 -1.71 0.94
C PRO A 480 -17.91 -2.39 1.64
N ARG A 481 -19.08 -1.72 1.69
CA ARG A 481 -20.27 -2.25 2.38
C ARG A 481 -21.05 -3.24 1.53
N ALA A 482 -20.98 -3.16 0.21
CA ALA A 482 -21.62 -4.13 -0.67
C ALA A 482 -21.01 -5.54 -0.52
N ASN A 483 -19.69 -5.67 -0.72
CA ASN A 483 -19.04 -6.98 -0.75
C ASN A 483 -17.55 -6.94 -0.35
N GLY A 484 -17.13 -5.97 0.46
CA GLY A 484 -15.74 -5.86 0.93
C GLY A 484 -14.75 -5.31 -0.10
N MET A 485 -15.26 -4.68 -1.16
CA MET A 485 -14.48 -3.99 -2.19
C MET A 485 -13.41 -4.87 -2.87
N PRO A 486 -13.79 -5.97 -3.55
CA PRO A 486 -12.84 -6.84 -4.23
C PRO A 486 -12.18 -6.15 -5.42
N GLU A 487 -10.95 -6.56 -5.76
CA GLU A 487 -10.26 -6.06 -6.95
C GLU A 487 -10.79 -6.75 -8.21
N LEU A 488 -11.38 -5.97 -9.12
CA LEU A 488 -12.04 -6.44 -10.35
C LEU A 488 -11.04 -6.71 -11.49
N HIS A 489 -9.97 -7.44 -11.19
CA HIS A 489 -8.82 -7.64 -12.09
C HIS A 489 -9.18 -8.18 -13.47
N ALA A 490 -10.19 -9.04 -13.57
CA ALA A 490 -10.56 -9.69 -14.82
C ALA A 490 -11.18 -8.73 -15.86
N LEU A 491 -11.50 -7.48 -15.48
CA LEU A 491 -12.09 -6.50 -16.40
C LEU A 491 -11.05 -5.82 -17.29
N THR A 492 -9.82 -5.58 -16.80
CA THR A 492 -8.79 -4.84 -17.54
C THR A 492 -8.49 -5.44 -18.91
N PRO A 493 -8.28 -6.77 -19.06
CA PRO A 493 -7.99 -7.36 -20.37
C PRO A 493 -9.15 -7.20 -21.35
N LEU A 494 -10.40 -7.37 -20.90
CA LEU A 494 -11.60 -7.28 -21.74
C LEU A 494 -11.79 -5.87 -22.29
N LEU A 495 -11.73 -4.87 -21.41
CA LEU A 495 -11.88 -3.47 -21.79
C LEU A 495 -10.73 -2.99 -22.68
N SER A 496 -9.51 -3.51 -22.47
CA SER A 496 -8.37 -3.23 -23.35
C SER A 496 -8.56 -3.76 -24.77
N VAL A 497 -9.22 -4.92 -24.93
CA VAL A 497 -9.58 -5.45 -26.25
C VAL A 497 -10.59 -4.56 -26.96
N LEU A 498 -11.59 -4.01 -26.24
CA LEU A 498 -12.57 -3.09 -26.82
C LEU A 498 -11.90 -1.80 -27.34
N LEU A 499 -10.95 -1.23 -26.59
CA LEU A 499 -10.16 -0.09 -27.06
C LEU A 499 -9.36 -0.44 -28.33
N GLN A 500 -8.74 -1.63 -28.38
CA GLN A 500 -7.99 -2.09 -29.55
C GLN A 500 -8.88 -2.30 -30.79
N ARG A 501 -10.17 -2.61 -30.59
CA ARG A 501 -11.19 -2.67 -31.66
C ARG A 501 -11.64 -1.28 -32.12
N GLY A 502 -11.16 -0.21 -31.49
CA GLY A 502 -11.46 1.18 -31.86
C GLY A 502 -12.66 1.77 -31.13
N HIS A 503 -13.23 1.08 -30.14
CA HIS A 503 -14.33 1.62 -29.34
C HIS A 503 -13.83 2.59 -28.27
N ARG A 504 -14.62 3.62 -28.00
CA ARG A 504 -14.39 4.56 -26.89
C ARG A 504 -15.08 4.02 -25.64
N VAL A 505 -14.31 3.33 -24.80
CA VAL A 505 -14.82 2.70 -23.58
C VAL A 505 -14.18 3.24 -22.31
N ALA A 506 -14.98 3.39 -21.27
CA ALA A 506 -14.54 3.72 -19.91
C ALA A 506 -15.15 2.77 -18.88
N LEU A 507 -14.52 2.67 -17.71
CA LEU A 507 -15.03 1.95 -16.54
C LEU A 507 -15.44 2.93 -15.44
N VAL A 508 -16.59 2.68 -14.82
CA VAL A 508 -17.03 3.37 -13.58
C VAL A 508 -17.41 2.31 -12.55
N THR A 509 -16.85 2.38 -11.34
CA THR A 509 -17.18 1.44 -10.27
C THR A 509 -17.04 2.07 -8.89
N ASP A 510 -17.95 1.69 -7.99
CA ASP A 510 -17.84 1.94 -6.54
C ASP A 510 -16.81 1.00 -5.86
N GLY A 511 -16.33 -0.02 -6.58
CA GLY A 511 -15.23 -0.89 -6.18
C GLY A 511 -13.86 -0.40 -6.67
N ARG A 512 -12.94 -1.35 -6.89
CA ARG A 512 -11.56 -1.06 -7.26
C ARG A 512 -10.98 -2.04 -8.29
N MET A 513 -9.89 -1.62 -8.91
CA MET A 513 -9.10 -2.41 -9.86
C MET A 513 -7.80 -2.87 -9.19
N SER A 514 -7.00 -3.71 -9.87
CA SER A 514 -5.79 -4.32 -9.29
C SER A 514 -4.59 -3.38 -9.06
N GLY A 515 -4.84 -2.06 -8.90
CA GLY A 515 -3.83 -1.02 -8.64
C GLY A 515 -2.91 -0.67 -9.81
N ALA A 516 -2.75 -1.58 -10.77
CA ALA A 516 -1.96 -1.44 -12.00
C ALA A 516 -2.55 -0.38 -12.94
N SER A 517 -1.70 0.38 -13.63
CA SER A 517 -2.17 1.28 -14.69
C SER A 517 -2.66 0.48 -15.88
N GLY A 518 -3.91 0.75 -16.29
CA GLY A 518 -4.47 0.25 -17.54
C GLY A 518 -4.48 1.35 -18.59
N LYS A 519 -4.65 0.96 -19.86
CA LYS A 519 -4.91 1.89 -20.97
C LYS A 519 -6.36 2.39 -20.98
N VAL A 520 -7.22 1.80 -20.15
CA VAL A 520 -8.65 2.08 -20.05
C VAL A 520 -8.88 3.16 -19.01
N PRO A 521 -9.55 4.28 -19.36
CA PRO A 521 -9.96 5.27 -18.38
C PRO A 521 -10.96 4.62 -17.40
N ALA A 522 -10.61 4.65 -16.12
CA ALA A 522 -11.37 3.97 -15.07
C ALA A 522 -11.55 4.88 -13.86
N ALA A 523 -12.78 5.37 -13.66
CA ALA A 523 -13.19 6.02 -12.42
C ALA A 523 -13.53 4.94 -11.39
N ILE A 524 -12.66 4.78 -10.39
CA ILE A 524 -12.79 3.78 -9.33
C ILE A 524 -13.01 4.47 -7.99
N HIS A 525 -13.39 3.68 -6.97
CA HIS A 525 -13.64 4.16 -5.62
C HIS A 525 -14.77 5.20 -5.58
N VAL A 526 -15.74 5.10 -6.50
CA VAL A 526 -16.83 6.07 -6.57
C VAL A 526 -17.64 6.05 -5.27
N ALA A 527 -17.63 7.19 -4.58
CA ALA A 527 -18.30 7.41 -3.30
C ALA A 527 -19.33 8.55 -3.44
N PRO A 528 -20.54 8.42 -2.84
CA PRO A 528 -21.04 7.26 -2.09
C PRO A 528 -21.21 6.01 -2.96
N GLU A 529 -21.00 4.83 -2.39
CA GLU A 529 -21.20 3.55 -3.11
C GLU A 529 -22.68 3.30 -3.43
N ALA A 530 -22.97 2.30 -4.28
CA ALA A 530 -24.34 2.02 -4.67
C ALA A 530 -25.24 1.61 -3.49
N LEU A 531 -24.71 0.84 -2.53
CA LEU A 531 -25.46 0.40 -1.36
C LEU A 531 -25.79 1.56 -0.41
N ASP A 532 -24.97 2.60 -0.40
CA ASP A 532 -25.18 3.82 0.40
C ASP A 532 -26.10 4.84 -0.30
N GLY A 533 -26.72 4.45 -1.41
CA GLY A 533 -27.65 5.31 -2.15
C GLY A 533 -26.98 6.34 -3.05
N GLY A 534 -25.69 6.18 -3.37
CA GLY A 534 -25.00 7.00 -4.36
C GLY A 534 -25.71 7.00 -5.72
N LEU A 535 -25.52 8.05 -6.52
CA LEU A 535 -26.22 8.22 -7.81
C LEU A 535 -25.94 7.04 -8.78
N ILE A 536 -24.78 6.39 -8.65
CA ILE A 536 -24.40 5.17 -9.38
C ILE A 536 -25.45 4.04 -9.23
N ALA A 537 -26.17 3.99 -8.11
CA ALA A 537 -27.22 3.00 -7.85
C ALA A 537 -28.51 3.23 -8.68
N ARG A 538 -28.69 4.43 -9.22
CA ARG A 538 -29.89 4.84 -10.00
C ARG A 538 -29.70 4.78 -11.52
N LEU A 539 -28.47 4.51 -11.96
CA LEU A 539 -28.14 4.34 -13.37
C LEU A 539 -28.87 3.13 -13.96
N ARG A 540 -29.24 3.27 -15.24
CA ARG A 540 -29.84 2.24 -16.11
C ARG A 540 -29.05 2.20 -17.41
N ASP A 541 -29.15 1.08 -18.13
CA ASP A 541 -28.56 0.97 -19.47
C ASP A 541 -29.06 2.11 -20.37
N GLY A 542 -28.14 2.73 -21.10
CA GLY A 542 -28.42 3.83 -22.02
C GLY A 542 -28.28 5.23 -21.43
N ASP A 543 -28.19 5.39 -20.10
CA ASP A 543 -27.90 6.70 -19.50
C ASP A 543 -26.55 7.23 -19.98
N VAL A 544 -26.47 8.47 -20.42
CA VAL A 544 -25.23 9.05 -20.92
C VAL A 544 -24.39 9.53 -19.74
N LEU A 545 -23.15 9.06 -19.70
CA LEU A 545 -22.16 9.44 -18.70
C LEU A 545 -20.99 10.16 -19.36
N ARG A 546 -20.40 11.12 -18.64
CA ARG A 546 -19.12 11.74 -18.97
C ARG A 546 -18.09 11.39 -17.90
N VAL A 547 -17.03 10.71 -18.32
CA VAL A 547 -15.83 10.43 -17.52
C VAL A 547 -14.72 11.31 -18.07
N ASP A 548 -14.33 12.35 -17.34
CA ASP A 548 -13.42 13.38 -17.83
C ASP A 548 -12.21 13.57 -16.91
N ALA A 549 -11.10 12.93 -17.28
CA ALA A 549 -9.80 13.09 -16.63
C ALA A 549 -9.23 14.50 -16.76
N ALA A 550 -9.45 15.14 -17.92
CA ALA A 550 -8.79 16.38 -18.27
C ALA A 550 -9.32 17.53 -17.42
N ASN A 551 -10.63 17.53 -17.16
CA ASN A 551 -11.29 18.51 -16.29
C ASN A 551 -11.55 18.00 -14.87
N GLY A 552 -11.25 16.72 -14.58
CA GLY A 552 -11.49 16.11 -13.28
C GLY A 552 -12.99 15.96 -12.94
N THR A 553 -13.85 15.71 -13.94
CA THR A 553 -15.30 15.59 -13.73
C THR A 553 -15.84 14.18 -13.96
N LEU A 554 -16.93 13.86 -13.25
CA LEU A 554 -17.62 12.58 -13.34
C LEU A 554 -19.12 12.81 -13.27
N ASP A 555 -19.77 12.83 -14.43
CA ASP A 555 -21.12 13.36 -14.59
C ASP A 555 -22.07 12.37 -15.26
N VAL A 556 -23.30 12.35 -14.77
CA VAL A 556 -24.48 11.81 -15.43
C VAL A 556 -25.12 12.95 -16.22
N LEU A 557 -25.19 12.79 -17.53
CA LEU A 557 -25.77 13.79 -18.45
C LEU A 557 -27.24 13.54 -18.75
N THR A 558 -27.76 12.35 -18.44
CA THR A 558 -29.18 12.05 -18.60
C THR A 558 -29.99 12.68 -17.46
N ASP A 559 -30.97 13.49 -17.83
CA ASP A 559 -31.91 14.13 -16.90
C ASP A 559 -32.80 13.09 -16.18
N GLY A 560 -33.25 13.42 -14.98
CA GLY A 560 -34.21 12.59 -14.24
C GLY A 560 -33.60 11.37 -13.53
N VAL A 561 -32.27 11.17 -13.57
CA VAL A 561 -31.62 10.00 -12.96
C VAL A 561 -31.62 10.08 -11.43
N ALA A 562 -31.56 11.28 -10.84
CA ALA A 562 -31.55 11.44 -9.39
C ALA A 562 -32.91 11.09 -8.74
N GLU A 563 -34.00 11.32 -9.45
CA GLU A 563 -35.38 11.18 -8.99
C GLU A 563 -35.88 9.71 -8.98
N ARG A 564 -35.08 8.78 -9.50
CA ARG A 564 -35.51 7.49 -10.05
C ARG A 564 -36.08 6.36 -9.19
N GLU A 565 -36.44 6.46 -7.91
CA GLU A 565 -36.67 5.27 -7.04
C GLU A 565 -35.51 4.23 -7.04
N LEU A 566 -35.00 3.95 -5.84
CA LEU A 566 -33.87 3.06 -5.66
C LEU A 566 -34.32 1.74 -5.05
N THR A 567 -34.08 0.65 -5.78
CA THR A 567 -34.24 -0.72 -5.29
C THR A 567 -32.90 -1.42 -5.37
N HIS A 568 -32.40 -1.89 -4.23
CA HIS A 568 -31.15 -2.65 -4.17
C HIS A 568 -31.36 -4.10 -4.64
N PRO A 569 -30.38 -4.70 -5.34
CA PRO A 569 -30.41 -6.12 -5.63
C PRO A 569 -30.21 -6.93 -4.34
N ASP A 570 -30.57 -8.22 -4.39
CA ASP A 570 -30.24 -9.15 -3.31
C ASP A 570 -28.72 -9.43 -3.29
N LEU A 571 -28.06 -9.04 -2.20
CA LEU A 571 -26.63 -9.25 -1.97
C LEU A 571 -26.33 -10.38 -0.98
N SER A 572 -27.34 -11.17 -0.59
CA SER A 572 -27.18 -12.26 0.40
C SER A 572 -26.12 -13.31 -0.01
N ALA A 573 -25.88 -13.47 -1.31
CA ALA A 573 -24.82 -14.33 -1.84
C ALA A 573 -23.39 -13.87 -1.47
N ASN A 574 -23.21 -12.60 -1.08
CA ASN A 574 -21.95 -12.04 -0.59
C ASN A 574 -21.78 -12.19 0.93
N GLU A 575 -22.78 -12.70 1.64
CA GLU A 575 -22.76 -12.75 3.10
C GLU A 575 -22.15 -14.02 3.69
N THR A 576 -22.14 -15.13 2.94
CA THR A 576 -21.76 -16.46 3.44
C THR A 576 -20.75 -17.16 2.54
N GLY A 577 -19.92 -18.05 3.09
CA GLY A 577 -18.99 -18.89 2.34
C GLY A 577 -17.56 -18.36 2.36
N LEU A 578 -16.59 -19.27 2.48
CA LEU A 578 -15.17 -18.98 2.73
C LEU A 578 -14.93 -17.99 3.89
N GLY A 579 -15.77 -18.03 4.94
CA GLY A 579 -15.63 -17.21 6.14
C GLY A 579 -16.25 -15.81 6.05
N ARG A 580 -16.95 -15.46 4.95
CA ARG A 580 -17.61 -14.16 4.78
C ARG A 580 -18.62 -13.83 5.88
N GLU A 581 -19.19 -14.84 6.51
CA GLU A 581 -20.10 -14.72 7.65
C GLU A 581 -19.42 -14.11 8.90
N LEU A 582 -18.12 -14.31 9.08
CA LEU A 582 -17.35 -13.73 10.18
C LEU A 582 -17.13 -12.21 10.00
N PHE A 583 -17.24 -11.72 8.76
CA PHE A 583 -16.96 -10.34 8.38
C PHE A 583 -18.23 -9.50 8.20
N ALA A 584 -19.40 -9.98 8.64
CA ALA A 584 -20.64 -9.22 8.59
C ALA A 584 -20.52 -7.85 9.31
N LEU A 585 -19.84 -7.81 10.47
CA LEU A 585 -19.59 -6.56 11.20
C LEU A 585 -18.72 -5.58 10.40
N PHE A 586 -17.71 -6.08 9.68
CA PHE A 586 -16.82 -5.26 8.86
C PHE A 586 -17.59 -4.68 7.67
N ARG A 587 -18.35 -5.53 6.97
CA ARG A 587 -19.21 -5.12 5.87
C ARG A 587 -20.23 -4.06 6.29
N ASN A 588 -20.85 -4.23 7.45
CA ASN A 588 -21.87 -3.28 7.92
C ASN A 588 -21.30 -1.94 8.40
N SER A 589 -20.03 -1.91 8.81
CA SER A 589 -19.40 -0.76 9.48
C SER A 589 -18.31 -0.07 8.64
N ALA A 590 -17.94 -0.63 7.49
CA ALA A 590 -16.91 -0.06 6.63
C ALA A 590 -17.26 1.37 6.22
N GLY A 591 -16.30 2.28 6.41
CA GLY A 591 -16.41 3.64 5.91
C GLY A 591 -16.39 3.69 4.38
N PRO A 592 -16.73 4.85 3.80
CA PRO A 592 -16.69 5.03 2.36
C PRO A 592 -15.25 5.04 1.83
N ALA A 593 -15.08 4.73 0.54
CA ALA A 593 -13.78 4.59 -0.10
C ALA A 593 -12.94 5.88 -0.07
N ASP A 594 -13.57 7.06 -0.22
CA ASP A 594 -12.91 8.37 -0.14
C ASP A 594 -12.39 8.71 1.27
N ARG A 595 -12.75 7.90 2.27
CA ARG A 595 -12.25 7.98 3.66
C ARG A 595 -11.39 6.77 4.04
N GLY A 596 -10.87 6.06 3.05
CA GLY A 596 -9.94 4.94 3.25
C GLY A 596 -10.59 3.59 3.51
N ALA A 597 -11.93 3.50 3.45
CA ALA A 597 -12.67 2.26 3.71
C ALA A 597 -12.27 1.56 5.02
N GLY A 598 -12.00 2.36 6.06
CA GLY A 598 -11.63 1.90 7.40
C GLY A 598 -12.80 1.27 8.15
N VAL A 599 -12.52 0.23 8.93
CA VAL A 599 -13.47 -0.35 9.91
C VAL A 599 -13.09 0.03 11.34
N VAL A 600 -11.79 0.11 11.62
CA VAL A 600 -11.26 0.22 13.01
C VAL A 600 -10.64 1.58 13.36
N ILE A 601 -10.77 2.58 12.49
CA ILE A 601 -10.11 3.90 12.58
C ILE A 601 -11.04 5.09 12.35
#